data_AF-A0A6V8P1R6-F1
#
_entry.id   AF-A0A6V8P1R6-F1
#
_cell.length_a   1.000
_cell.length_b   1.000
_cell.length_c   1.000
_cell.angle_alpha   90.00
_cell.angle_beta   90.00
_cell.angle_gamma   90.00
#
_symmetry.space_group_name_H-M   'P 1'
#
loop_
_entity.id
_entity.type
_entity.pdbx_description
1 polymer ?
#
loop_
_entity_poly.entity_id
_entity_poly.type
_entity_poly.pdbx_seq_one_letter_code
_entity_poly.pdbx_strand_id
1 'polypeptide(L)'
;EGRSPENFGIKRIVITASGGPFLGKSRSELNKVTIEDALKHPNWDMGKKITIDSATLMNKGLEVIEAHHLFGFSPDMIDVLIHPQSIIHSMIEFRDRSCIAQLSVPDMKGPIAYALAYPERLDDTMPFLDLSAVGKLTFQKPDTECFPCLLYAYEAMKEGGTMSAVLNAANEVAEDAFL
;
A
#
# COMPACT_ATOMS: atom_id res chain seq x y z
N GLU A 1 16.99 18.71 1.19
CA GLU A 1 16.14 19.82 1.66
C GLU A 1 15.30 20.31 0.49
N GLY A 2 13.97 20.42 0.63
CA GLY A 2 13.08 20.91 -0.45
C GLY A 2 11.94 19.99 -0.92
N ARG A 3 11.77 18.79 -0.35
CA ARG A 3 10.66 17.88 -0.69
C ARG A 3 9.52 17.94 0.34
N SER A 4 9.07 19.13 0.73
CA SER A 4 7.82 19.20 1.50
C SER A 4 6.66 19.17 0.50
N PRO A 5 5.75 18.17 0.56
CA PRO A 5 4.59 18.10 -0.33
C PRO A 5 3.76 19.40 -0.33
N GLU A 6 3.75 20.08 0.82
CA GLU A 6 3.06 21.36 1.02
C GLU A 6 3.48 22.46 0.03
N ASN A 7 4.75 22.49 -0.37
CA ASN A 7 5.28 23.47 -1.33
C ASN A 7 4.68 23.28 -2.74
N PHE A 8 4.14 22.11 -3.04
CA PHE A 8 3.49 21.77 -4.30
C PHE A 8 1.97 21.85 -4.21
N GLY A 9 1.44 22.45 -3.14
CA GLY A 9 0.00 22.51 -2.90
C GLY A 9 -0.63 21.16 -2.57
N ILE A 10 0.18 20.14 -2.25
CA ILE A 10 -0.32 18.82 -1.85
C ILE A 10 -0.83 18.90 -0.42
N LYS A 11 -2.02 18.34 -0.19
CA LYS A 11 -2.64 18.23 1.13
C LYS A 11 -2.40 16.85 1.75
N ARG A 12 -2.52 15.77 0.99
CA ARG A 12 -2.22 14.41 1.45
C ARG A 12 -2.02 13.44 0.29
N ILE A 13 -1.37 12.32 0.58
CA ILE A 13 -1.36 11.13 -0.26
C ILE A 13 -2.37 10.11 0.31
N VAL A 14 -3.04 9.40 -0.60
CA VAL A 14 -3.89 8.25 -0.27
C VAL A 14 -3.26 7.02 -0.91
N ILE A 15 -2.72 6.13 -0.08
CA ILE A 15 -2.12 4.87 -0.51
C ILE A 15 -3.20 3.80 -0.50
N THR A 16 -3.44 3.17 -1.64
CA THR A 16 -4.46 2.12 -1.75
C THR A 16 -3.87 0.74 -1.43
N ALA A 17 -4.64 -0.13 -0.79
CA ALA A 17 -4.25 -1.50 -0.49
C ALA A 17 -5.29 -2.48 -1.07
N SER A 18 -4.87 -3.65 -1.54
CA SER A 18 -5.80 -4.71 -1.97
C SER A 18 -6.70 -5.20 -0.81
N GLY A 19 -6.19 -5.12 0.43
CA GLY A 19 -6.80 -5.71 1.61
C GLY A 19 -6.28 -7.12 1.93
N GLY A 20 -5.48 -7.71 1.05
CA GLY A 20 -4.92 -9.05 1.23
C GLY A 20 -5.97 -10.18 1.18
N PRO A 21 -5.54 -11.45 1.36
CA PRO A 21 -6.42 -12.62 1.35
C PRO A 21 -7.42 -12.67 2.51
N PHE A 22 -7.20 -11.87 3.56
CA PHE A 22 -8.00 -11.91 4.79
C PHE A 22 -9.01 -10.77 4.90
N LEU A 23 -9.17 -9.98 3.84
CA LEU A 23 -10.14 -8.90 3.80
C LEU A 23 -11.55 -9.42 4.17
N GLY A 24 -12.15 -8.80 5.18
CA GLY A 24 -13.51 -9.14 5.65
C GLY A 24 -13.58 -10.28 6.66
N LYS A 25 -12.47 -10.93 7.01
CA LYS A 25 -12.44 -11.92 8.11
C LYS A 25 -12.54 -11.22 9.47
N SER A 26 -13.29 -11.83 10.38
CA SER A 26 -13.32 -11.44 11.78
C SER A 26 -12.07 -11.91 12.53
N ARG A 27 -11.79 -11.31 13.68
CA ARG A 27 -10.70 -11.72 14.58
C ARG A 27 -10.74 -13.20 14.97
N SER A 28 -11.94 -13.77 15.12
CA SER A 28 -12.10 -15.19 15.45
C SER A 28 -11.74 -16.14 14.30
N GLU A 29 -11.91 -15.68 13.06
CA GLU A 29 -11.50 -16.39 11.85
C GLU A 29 -10.00 -16.23 11.60
N LEU A 30 -9.44 -15.06 11.88
CA LEU A 30 -8.01 -14.80 11.80
C LEU A 30 -7.18 -15.72 12.70
N ASN A 31 -7.69 -16.09 13.88
CA ASN A 31 -7.00 -17.03 14.78
C ASN A 31 -6.85 -18.46 14.22
N LYS A 32 -7.50 -18.77 13.09
CA LYS A 32 -7.52 -20.11 12.49
C LYS A 32 -6.87 -20.15 11.10
N VAL A 33 -6.35 -19.01 10.61
CA VAL A 33 -5.73 -18.97 9.27
C VAL A 33 -4.45 -19.76 9.26
N THR A 34 -4.16 -20.35 8.12
CA THR A 34 -2.93 -21.10 7.87
C THR A 34 -2.01 -20.33 6.93
N ILE A 35 -0.75 -20.75 6.84
CA ILE A 35 0.20 -20.25 5.84
C ILE A 35 -0.37 -20.42 4.43
N GLU A 36 -1.03 -21.55 4.16
CA GLU A 36 -1.61 -21.82 2.85
C GLU A 36 -2.74 -20.84 2.49
N ASP A 37 -3.50 -20.36 3.49
CA ASP A 37 -4.51 -19.33 3.28
C ASP A 37 -3.87 -17.97 3.01
N ALA A 38 -2.78 -17.65 3.71
CA ALA A 38 -2.07 -16.39 3.55
C ALA A 38 -1.41 -16.26 2.16
N LEU A 39 -0.91 -17.37 1.60
CA LEU A 39 -0.23 -17.38 0.30
C LEU A 39 -1.17 -17.24 -0.91
N LYS A 40 -2.50 -17.19 -0.72
CA LYS A 40 -3.50 -17.07 -1.79
C LYS A 40 -3.89 -15.61 -2.05
N HIS A 41 -2.94 -14.78 -2.52
CA HIS A 41 -3.21 -13.36 -2.79
C HIS A 41 -4.17 -13.15 -3.97
N PRO A 42 -5.19 -12.27 -3.86
CA PRO A 42 -6.26 -12.18 -4.87
C PRO A 42 -5.84 -11.56 -6.22
N ASN A 43 -4.88 -10.63 -6.21
CA ASN A 43 -4.61 -9.76 -7.38
C ASN A 43 -3.17 -9.80 -7.92
N TRP A 44 -2.23 -10.37 -7.17
CA TRP A 44 -0.81 -10.22 -7.44
C TRP A 44 -0.13 -11.57 -7.21
N ASP A 45 0.74 -11.96 -8.15
CA ASP A 45 1.66 -13.08 -7.98
C ASP A 45 2.98 -12.54 -7.42
N MET A 46 3.31 -12.90 -6.19
CA MET A 46 4.39 -12.27 -5.43
C MET A 46 5.17 -13.29 -4.59
N GLY A 47 6.34 -12.88 -4.11
CA GLY A 47 7.11 -13.67 -3.15
C GLY A 47 6.34 -13.94 -1.85
N LYS A 48 6.74 -14.99 -1.12
CA LYS A 48 6.08 -15.39 0.14
C LYS A 48 6.03 -14.24 1.16
N LYS A 49 7.14 -13.51 1.32
CA LYS A 49 7.27 -12.40 2.27
C LYS A 49 6.20 -11.34 2.12
N ILE A 50 6.23 -10.66 0.98
CA ILE A 50 5.25 -9.61 0.65
C ILE A 50 3.80 -10.12 0.64
N THR A 51 3.60 -11.41 0.39
CA THR A 51 2.27 -12.02 0.45
C THR A 51 1.75 -12.10 1.90
N ILE A 52 2.59 -12.49 2.86
CA ILE A 52 2.24 -12.47 4.29
C ILE A 52 2.07 -11.02 4.76
N ASP A 53 2.99 -10.13 4.41
CA ASP A 53 2.90 -8.71 4.76
C ASP A 53 1.62 -8.05 4.21
N SER A 54 1.16 -8.46 3.02
CA SER A 54 -0.13 -8.01 2.47
C SER A 54 -1.31 -8.54 3.29
N ALA A 55 -1.24 -9.79 3.76
CA ALA A 55 -2.28 -10.42 4.57
C ALA A 55 -2.43 -9.79 5.96
N THR A 56 -1.37 -9.20 6.53
CA THR A 56 -1.40 -8.50 7.82
C THR A 56 -1.59 -6.98 7.70
N LEU A 57 -1.61 -6.46 6.47
CA LEU A 57 -1.44 -5.04 6.12
C LEU A 57 -0.10 -4.42 6.57
N MET A 58 0.87 -5.21 7.02
CA MET A 58 2.21 -4.70 7.30
C MET A 58 2.88 -4.14 6.05
N ASN A 59 2.67 -4.76 4.88
CA ASN A 59 3.17 -4.23 3.60
C ASN A 59 2.74 -2.77 3.41
N LYS A 60 1.48 -2.47 3.73
CA LYS A 60 0.95 -1.11 3.63
C LYS A 60 1.53 -0.18 4.70
N GLY A 61 1.81 -0.69 5.91
CA GLY A 61 2.55 0.05 6.93
C GLY A 61 3.96 0.43 6.48
N LEU A 62 4.69 -0.49 5.85
CA LEU A 62 6.01 -0.23 5.28
C LEU A 62 5.96 0.80 4.14
N GLU A 63 4.95 0.74 3.27
CA GLU A 63 4.74 1.75 2.22
C GLU A 63 4.38 3.15 2.78
N VAL A 64 3.69 3.23 3.92
CA VAL A 64 3.42 4.50 4.63
C VAL A 64 4.73 5.12 5.12
N ILE A 65 5.63 4.30 5.70
CA ILE A 65 6.99 4.73 6.09
C ILE A 65 7.81 5.14 4.86
N GLU A 66 7.71 4.39 3.76
CA GLU A 66 8.39 4.70 2.50
C GLU A 66 7.95 6.06 1.95
N ALA A 67 6.65 6.35 1.92
CA ALA A 67 6.13 7.63 1.44
C ALA A 67 6.68 8.83 2.25
N HIS A 68 6.87 8.65 3.56
CA HIS A 68 7.52 9.64 4.40
C HIS A 68 8.98 9.88 3.98
N HIS A 69 9.76 8.82 3.80
CA HIS A 69 11.18 8.95 3.45
C HIS A 69 11.43 9.42 2.01
N LEU A 70 10.65 8.93 1.03
CA LEU A 70 10.83 9.27 -0.38
C LEU A 70 10.34 10.68 -0.72
N PHE A 71 9.18 11.05 -0.20
CA PHE A 71 8.43 12.24 -0.62
C PHE A 71 8.21 13.27 0.49
N GLY A 72 8.60 13.00 1.73
CA GLY A 72 8.54 13.97 2.83
C GLY A 72 7.16 14.17 3.43
N PHE A 73 6.21 13.24 3.24
CA PHE A 73 4.91 13.29 3.89
C PHE A 73 5.03 13.06 5.40
N SER A 74 4.37 13.88 6.21
CA SER A 74 4.21 13.58 7.64
C SER A 74 3.12 12.50 7.85
N PRO A 75 3.11 11.78 8.99
CA PRO A 75 2.14 10.71 9.22
C PRO A 75 0.67 11.12 9.06
N ASP A 76 0.33 12.36 9.40
CA ASP A 76 -1.01 12.94 9.28
C ASP A 76 -1.41 13.32 7.84
N MET A 77 -0.45 13.31 6.90
CA MET A 77 -0.68 13.55 5.48
C MET A 77 -0.77 12.24 4.67
N ILE A 78 -0.79 11.07 5.31
CA ILE A 78 -0.83 9.77 4.64
C ILE A 78 -2.09 9.01 5.08
N ASP A 79 -3.04 8.89 4.16
CA ASP A 79 -4.23 8.06 4.32
C ASP A 79 -4.02 6.69 3.67
N VAL A 80 -4.63 5.65 4.25
CA VAL A 80 -4.72 4.32 3.63
C VAL A 80 -6.18 3.96 3.37
N LEU A 81 -6.48 3.51 2.15
CA LEU A 81 -7.79 2.98 1.78
C LEU A 81 -7.66 1.57 1.21
N ILE A 82 -8.58 0.69 1.58
CA ILE A 82 -8.71 -0.61 0.92
C ILE A 82 -9.45 -0.40 -0.41
N HIS A 83 -8.80 -0.80 -1.49
CA HIS A 83 -9.28 -0.81 -2.86
C HIS A 83 -9.05 -2.20 -3.48
N PRO A 84 -10.02 -3.13 -3.31
CA PRO A 84 -9.82 -4.54 -3.68
C PRO A 84 -9.54 -4.76 -5.16
N GLN A 85 -9.97 -3.86 -6.04
CA GLN A 85 -9.75 -3.99 -7.48
C GLN A 85 -8.31 -3.68 -7.92
N SER A 86 -7.53 -2.99 -7.07
CA SER A 86 -6.13 -2.63 -7.36
C SER A 86 -5.93 -1.95 -8.73
N ILE A 87 -6.92 -1.15 -9.17
CA ILE A 87 -6.86 -0.36 -10.41
C ILE A 87 -6.32 1.04 -10.12
N ILE A 88 -6.79 1.68 -9.04
CA ILE A 88 -6.23 2.93 -8.54
C ILE A 88 -5.09 2.57 -7.60
N HIS A 89 -3.84 2.89 -8.00
CA HIS A 89 -2.62 2.48 -7.29
C HIS A 89 -2.21 3.42 -6.15
N SER A 90 -2.56 4.70 -6.27
CA SER A 90 -2.49 5.73 -5.21
C SER A 90 -3.08 7.03 -5.73
N MET A 91 -3.33 7.99 -4.83
CA MET A 91 -3.91 9.29 -5.15
C MET A 91 -3.23 10.41 -4.38
N ILE A 92 -3.21 11.61 -4.96
CA ILE A 92 -2.76 12.83 -4.30
C ILE A 92 -3.95 13.78 -4.23
N GLU A 93 -4.30 14.23 -3.02
CA GLU A 93 -5.27 15.30 -2.79
C GLU A 93 -4.51 16.63 -2.66
N PHE A 94 -4.91 17.63 -3.43
CA PHE A 94 -4.36 18.98 -3.39
C PHE A 94 -5.18 19.87 -2.44
N ARG A 95 -4.61 21.03 -2.07
CA ARG A 95 -5.24 21.98 -1.14
C ARG A 95 -6.54 22.58 -1.67
N ASP A 96 -6.72 22.62 -2.99
CA ASP A 96 -7.97 22.99 -3.66
C ASP A 96 -9.03 21.87 -3.67
N ARG A 97 -8.72 20.73 -3.06
CA ARG A 97 -9.54 19.50 -2.97
C ARG A 97 -9.68 18.72 -4.28
N SER A 98 -8.94 19.08 -5.32
CA SER A 98 -8.77 18.22 -6.48
C SER A 98 -7.95 16.99 -6.11
N CYS A 99 -8.23 15.87 -6.78
CA CYS A 99 -7.48 14.63 -6.61
C CYS A 99 -6.93 14.16 -7.96
N ILE A 100 -5.66 13.79 -7.98
CA ILE A 100 -5.05 13.09 -9.12
C ILE A 100 -4.73 11.67 -8.68
N ALA A 101 -5.16 10.70 -9.49
CA ALA A 101 -4.95 9.28 -9.27
C ALA A 101 -4.21 8.67 -10.46
N GLN A 102 -3.31 7.73 -10.20
CA GLN A 102 -2.76 6.88 -11.27
C GLN A 102 -3.55 5.57 -11.33
N LEU A 103 -3.99 5.23 -12.55
CA LEU A 103 -4.76 4.04 -12.84
C LEU A 103 -4.04 3.17 -13.86
N SER A 104 -4.02 1.87 -13.64
CA SER A 104 -3.63 0.86 -14.64
C SER A 104 -4.11 -0.52 -14.19
N VAL A 105 -4.01 -1.51 -15.07
CA VAL A 105 -4.06 -2.92 -14.62
C VAL A 105 -2.96 -3.19 -13.58
N PRO A 106 -3.16 -4.13 -12.63
CA PRO A 106 -2.14 -4.49 -11.65
C PRO A 106 -1.01 -5.29 -12.31
N ASP A 107 -0.08 -4.58 -12.96
CA ASP A 107 1.11 -5.15 -13.61
C ASP A 107 2.34 -4.30 -13.28
N MET A 108 3.35 -4.93 -12.68
CA MET A 108 4.59 -4.26 -12.26
C MET A 108 5.41 -3.71 -13.43
N LYS A 109 5.17 -4.15 -14.67
CA LYS A 109 5.83 -3.57 -15.85
C LYS A 109 5.57 -2.08 -15.98
N GLY A 110 4.41 -1.59 -15.55
CA GLY A 110 4.07 -0.17 -15.57
C GLY A 110 4.99 0.72 -14.74
N PRO A 111 5.02 0.56 -13.41
CA PRO A 111 5.92 1.35 -12.56
C PRO A 111 7.39 1.14 -12.91
N ILE A 112 7.81 -0.08 -13.29
CA ILE A 112 9.20 -0.35 -13.70
C ILE A 112 9.54 0.41 -14.99
N ALA A 113 8.71 0.36 -16.02
CA ALA A 113 8.92 1.09 -17.27
C ALA A 113 8.99 2.60 -17.04
N TYR A 114 8.12 3.14 -16.18
CA TYR A 114 8.13 4.55 -15.84
C TYR A 114 9.42 4.95 -15.12
N ALA A 115 9.91 4.15 -14.17
CA ALA A 115 11.17 4.42 -13.47
C ALA A 115 12.38 4.43 -14.41
N LEU A 116 12.38 3.57 -15.44
CA LEU A 116 13.46 3.47 -16.44
C LEU A 116 13.45 4.57 -17.49
N ALA A 117 12.27 5.11 -17.82
CA ALA A 117 12.08 6.04 -18.94
C ALA A 117 11.71 7.47 -18.51
N TYR A 118 11.54 7.75 -17.23
CA TYR A 118 11.17 9.08 -16.76
C TYR A 118 12.15 10.18 -17.24
N PRO A 119 11.67 11.33 -17.75
CA PRO A 119 10.26 11.78 -17.84
C PRO A 119 9.46 11.30 -19.05
N GLU A 120 10.09 10.61 -20.00
CA GLU A 120 9.44 9.99 -21.16
C GLU A 120 8.63 8.73 -20.79
N ARG A 121 8.04 8.10 -21.81
CA ARG A 121 7.25 6.87 -21.67
C ARG A 121 7.65 5.88 -22.76
N LEU A 122 7.68 4.60 -22.39
CA LEU A 122 7.81 3.49 -23.33
C LEU A 122 6.41 3.07 -23.83
N ASP A 123 6.34 2.62 -25.07
CA ASP A 123 5.10 2.16 -25.70
C ASP A 123 4.75 0.72 -25.26
N ASP A 124 3.45 0.43 -25.18
CA ASP A 124 2.86 -0.92 -25.04
C ASP A 124 3.45 -1.80 -23.92
N THR A 125 3.87 -1.21 -22.80
CA THR A 125 4.50 -1.95 -21.68
C THR A 125 3.53 -2.78 -20.84
N MET A 126 2.22 -2.51 -20.95
CA MET A 126 1.16 -3.19 -20.21
C MET A 126 -0.11 -3.33 -21.08
N PRO A 127 -1.00 -4.28 -20.78
CA PRO A 127 -2.34 -4.32 -21.36
C PRO A 127 -3.12 -3.03 -21.13
N PHE A 128 -4.04 -2.71 -22.05
CA PHE A 128 -4.93 -1.56 -21.90
C PHE A 128 -5.91 -1.76 -20.72
N LEU A 129 -6.26 -0.66 -20.05
CA LEU A 129 -7.27 -0.65 -18.99
C LEU A 129 -8.67 -0.39 -19.58
N ASP A 130 -9.52 -1.42 -19.60
CA ASP A 130 -10.94 -1.27 -19.93
C ASP A 130 -11.78 -0.95 -18.68
N LEU A 131 -12.05 0.33 -18.43
CA LEU A 131 -12.88 0.74 -17.30
C LEU A 131 -14.33 0.23 -17.39
N SER A 132 -14.85 0.00 -18.60
CA SER A 132 -16.20 -0.53 -18.79
C SER A 132 -16.28 -2.00 -18.36
N ALA A 133 -15.22 -2.78 -18.61
CA ALA A 133 -15.10 -4.16 -18.15
C ALA A 133 -14.82 -4.26 -16.64
N VAL A 134 -14.06 -3.31 -16.06
CA VAL A 134 -13.83 -3.23 -14.61
C VAL A 134 -15.14 -2.97 -13.87
N GLY A 135 -15.98 -2.07 -14.37
CA GLY A 135 -17.33 -1.79 -13.87
C GLY A 135 -17.38 -1.00 -12.55
N LYS A 136 -16.88 -1.56 -11.44
CA LYS A 136 -16.98 -0.94 -10.10
C LYS A 136 -15.60 -0.78 -9.46
N LEU A 137 -15.35 0.42 -8.96
CA LEU A 137 -14.21 0.73 -8.10
C LEU A 137 -14.75 1.04 -6.70
N THR A 138 -14.31 0.29 -5.69
CA THR A 138 -14.80 0.45 -4.31
C THR A 138 -13.67 0.87 -3.38
N PHE A 139 -14.01 1.63 -2.35
CA PHE A 139 -13.10 2.09 -1.32
C PHE A 139 -13.70 1.88 0.06
N GLN A 140 -12.89 1.43 1.01
CA GLN A 140 -13.27 1.38 2.41
C GLN A 140 -12.06 1.66 3.31
N LYS A 141 -12.32 2.05 4.56
CA LYS A 141 -11.24 2.18 5.55
C LYS A 141 -10.67 0.80 5.90
N PRO A 142 -9.37 0.69 6.21
CA PRO A 142 -8.80 -0.54 6.75
C PRO A 142 -9.39 -0.84 8.13
N ASP A 143 -9.59 -2.12 8.43
CA ASP A 143 -9.96 -2.59 9.77
C ASP A 143 -8.70 -2.72 10.63
N THR A 144 -8.36 -1.65 11.34
CA THR A 144 -7.17 -1.62 12.19
C THR A 144 -7.34 -2.40 13.50
N GLU A 145 -8.55 -2.87 13.83
CA GLU A 145 -8.75 -3.76 14.98
C GLU A 145 -8.35 -5.19 14.64
N CYS A 146 -8.66 -5.65 13.43
CA CYS A 146 -8.24 -6.95 12.92
C CYS A 146 -6.81 -6.93 12.39
N PHE A 147 -6.35 -5.81 11.82
CA PHE A 147 -5.02 -5.67 11.20
C PHE A 147 -4.21 -4.54 11.86
N PRO A 148 -3.72 -4.76 13.10
CA PRO A 148 -3.03 -3.71 13.88
C PRO A 148 -1.66 -3.32 13.32
N CYS A 149 -1.04 -4.14 12.45
CA CYS A 149 0.28 -3.87 11.90
C CYS A 149 0.38 -2.52 11.19
N LEU A 150 -0.70 -2.08 10.55
CA LEU A 150 -0.76 -0.75 9.95
C LEU A 150 -0.57 0.35 10.99
N LEU A 151 -1.15 0.22 12.19
CA LEU A 151 -1.00 1.20 13.27
C LEU A 151 0.43 1.24 13.80
N TYR A 152 1.11 0.09 13.90
CA TYR A 152 2.51 0.04 14.34
C TYR A 152 3.43 0.86 13.44
N ALA A 153 3.16 0.92 12.14
CA ALA A 153 3.92 1.79 11.23
C ALA A 153 3.73 3.28 11.53
N TYR A 154 2.48 3.72 11.78
CA TYR A 154 2.21 5.11 12.17
C TYR A 154 2.82 5.45 13.54
N GLU A 155 2.82 4.51 14.49
CA GLU A 155 3.47 4.68 15.79
C GLU A 155 4.99 4.80 15.64
N ALA A 156 5.61 3.93 14.83
CA ALA A 156 7.04 3.97 14.56
C ALA A 156 7.47 5.29 13.89
N MET A 157 6.67 5.83 12.96
CA MET A 157 6.96 7.12 12.35
C MET A 157 6.82 8.30 13.32
N LYS A 158 5.86 8.25 14.23
CA LYS A 158 5.67 9.30 15.25
C LYS A 158 6.80 9.30 16.27
N GLU A 159 7.26 8.13 16.67
CA GLU A 159 8.44 7.98 17.54
C GLU A 159 9.70 8.50 16.82
N GLY A 160 9.82 8.23 15.52
CA GLY A 160 10.94 8.68 14.70
C GLY A 160 12.24 7.94 15.03
N GLY A 161 13.37 8.59 14.77
CA GLY A 161 14.70 8.01 14.98
C GLY A 161 14.88 6.70 14.22
N THR A 162 15.20 5.62 14.93
CA THR A 162 15.41 4.28 14.35
C THR A 162 14.20 3.37 14.48
N MET A 163 13.06 3.85 14.97
CA MET A 163 11.93 2.98 15.30
C MET A 163 11.35 2.26 14.08
N SER A 164 11.32 2.90 12.90
CA SER A 164 10.94 2.24 11.64
C SER A 164 11.87 1.08 11.26
N ALA A 165 13.16 1.17 11.56
CA ALA A 165 14.10 0.08 11.34
C ALA A 165 13.88 -1.08 12.33
N VAL A 166 13.57 -0.76 13.59
CA VAL A 166 13.17 -1.74 14.61
C VAL A 166 11.91 -2.48 14.18
N LEU A 167 10.90 -1.75 13.70
CA LEU A 167 9.65 -2.34 13.19
C LEU A 167 9.91 -3.31 12.04
N ASN A 168 10.72 -2.92 11.04
CA ASN A 168 11.06 -3.80 9.92
C ASN A 168 11.76 -5.08 10.40
N ALA A 169 12.77 -4.95 11.26
CA ALA A 169 13.52 -6.10 11.77
C ALA A 169 12.63 -7.04 12.63
N ALA A 170 11.77 -6.47 13.47
CA ALA A 170 10.81 -7.25 14.26
C ALA A 170 9.79 -7.97 13.36
N ASN A 171 9.33 -7.33 12.28
CA ASN A 171 8.44 -7.94 11.32
C ASN A 171 9.08 -9.12 10.60
N GLU A 172 10.34 -8.99 10.15
CA GLU A 172 11.05 -10.10 9.49
C GLU A 172 11.13 -11.35 10.37
N VAL A 173 11.46 -11.18 11.65
CA VAL A 173 11.50 -12.31 12.61
C VAL A 173 10.10 -12.88 12.89
N ALA A 174 9.08 -12.02 12.99
CA ALA A 174 7.70 -12.45 13.23
C ALA A 174 7.13 -13.22 12.03
N GLU A 175 7.45 -12.79 10.82
CA GLU A 175 7.04 -13.45 9.58
C GLU A 175 7.73 -14.81 9.41
N ASP A 176 9.05 -14.87 9.63
CA ASP A 176 9.81 -16.13 9.60
C ASP A 176 9.29 -17.13 10.64
N ALA A 177 8.78 -16.66 11.78
CA ALA A 177 8.18 -17.51 12.80
C ALA A 177 6.74 -17.96 12.46
N PHE A 178 6.06 -17.24 11.56
CA PHE A 178 4.72 -17.60 11.06
C PHE A 178 4.79 -18.60 9.90
N LEU A 179 5.83 -18.53 9.07
CA LEU A 179 6.11 -19.42 7.93
C LEU A 179 6.65 -20.80 8.35
#